data_AF-A0A387BCF0-F1
#
_entry.id   AF-A0A387BCF0-F1
#
_cell.length_a   1.000
_cell.length_b   1.000
_cell.length_c   1.000
_cell.angle_alpha   90.00
_cell.angle_beta   90.00
_cell.angle_gamma   90.00
#
_symmetry.space_group_name_H-M   'P 1'
#
loop_
_entity.id
_entity.type
_entity.pdbx_description
1 polymer ?
#
loop_
_entity_poly.entity_id
_entity_poly.type
_entity_poly.pdbx_seq_one_letter_code
_entity_poly.pdbx_strand_id
1 'polypeptide(L)'
;MARTSGWEQVVAELVAERGDALLRYARLLTGSPDDAADLVQDALVRTFGRLRNGFSVESAEAYVRRAILNASLDHGRRVTLWRRIAPAQYQPDELPPADGAIELRLDVHEELQKLTPRERACLVLRYYDDLKVDDIAATLGISSGAVKRYLSDGLAKMAIALADDGTAEGRLGPGGARPGTGTTPLRRPASAPDPKEGDRARRS
;
A
#
# COMPACT_ATOMS: atom_id res chain seq x y z
N MET A 1 11.37 -34.12 -29.34
CA MET A 1 11.15 -33.58 -27.98
C MET A 1 12.46 -33.02 -27.48
N ALA A 2 12.60 -31.69 -27.44
CA ALA A 2 13.82 -31.06 -26.92
C ALA A 2 13.96 -31.40 -25.43
N ARG A 3 15.14 -31.84 -25.00
CA ARG A 3 15.44 -31.99 -23.56
C ARG A 3 15.53 -30.59 -22.97
N THR A 4 14.42 -30.13 -22.39
CA THR A 4 14.35 -28.94 -21.54
C THR A 4 15.50 -28.98 -20.54
N SER A 5 16.29 -27.91 -20.46
CA SER A 5 17.43 -27.84 -19.54
C SER A 5 16.93 -28.01 -18.09
N GLY A 6 17.73 -28.59 -17.19
CA GLY A 6 17.27 -28.86 -15.82
C GLY A 6 16.72 -27.62 -15.08
N TRP A 7 17.28 -26.44 -15.35
CA TRP A 7 16.77 -25.18 -14.81
C TRP A 7 15.44 -24.72 -15.43
N GLU A 8 15.17 -25.00 -16.70
CA GLU A 8 13.90 -24.66 -17.36
C GLU A 8 12.74 -25.45 -16.76
N GLN A 9 12.98 -26.71 -16.38
CA GLN A 9 12.00 -27.52 -15.63
C GLN A 9 11.72 -26.90 -14.26
N VAL A 10 12.77 -26.53 -13.51
CA VAL A 10 12.60 -25.90 -12.20
C VAL A 10 11.85 -24.56 -12.29
N VAL A 11 12.12 -23.74 -13.32
CA VAL A 11 11.35 -22.51 -13.55
C VAL A 11 9.88 -22.83 -13.80
N ALA A 12 9.59 -23.76 -14.71
CA ALA A 12 8.23 -24.10 -15.08
C ALA A 12 7.43 -24.64 -13.88
N GLU A 13 8.05 -25.51 -13.09
CA GLU A 13 7.47 -26.07 -11.87
C GLU A 13 7.26 -24.97 -10.81
N LEU A 14 8.26 -24.13 -10.56
CA LEU A 14 8.14 -22.99 -9.64
C LEU A 14 7.00 -22.05 -10.03
N VAL A 15 6.89 -21.69 -11.31
CA VAL A 15 5.83 -20.80 -11.80
C VAL A 15 4.46 -21.47 -11.67
N ALA A 16 4.35 -22.75 -12.03
CA ALA A 16 3.10 -23.49 -11.94
C ALA A 16 2.62 -23.65 -10.49
N GLU A 17 3.53 -23.92 -9.56
CA GLU A 17 3.18 -24.20 -8.16
C GLU A 17 3.11 -22.95 -7.28
N ARG A 18 3.97 -21.96 -7.53
CA ARG A 18 4.21 -20.81 -6.64
C ARG A 18 4.03 -19.46 -7.31
N GLY A 19 3.70 -19.41 -8.60
CA GLY A 19 3.51 -18.15 -9.34
C GLY A 19 2.54 -17.18 -8.66
N ASP A 20 1.37 -17.68 -8.25
CA ASP A 20 0.37 -16.85 -7.56
C ASP A 20 0.86 -16.35 -6.19
N ALA A 21 1.64 -17.16 -5.46
CA ALA A 21 2.20 -16.76 -4.18
C ALA A 21 3.28 -15.67 -4.36
N LEU A 22 4.10 -15.77 -5.41
CA LEU A 22 5.09 -14.77 -5.79
C LEU A 22 4.43 -13.46 -6.24
N LEU A 23 3.34 -13.53 -7.00
CA LEU A 23 2.56 -12.34 -7.39
C LEU A 23 1.93 -11.64 -6.18
N ARG A 24 1.32 -12.40 -5.26
CA ARG A 24 0.79 -11.83 -4.01
C ARG A 24 1.89 -11.18 -3.18
N TYR A 25 3.05 -11.83 -3.08
CA TYR A 25 4.21 -11.28 -2.37
C TYR A 25 4.70 -9.97 -3.00
N ALA A 26 4.85 -9.93 -4.33
CA ALA A 26 5.24 -8.72 -5.05
C ALA A 26 4.21 -7.60 -4.87
N ARG A 27 2.90 -7.90 -4.94
CA ARG A 27 1.83 -6.92 -4.70
C ARG A 27 1.91 -6.31 -3.30
N LEU A 28 2.19 -7.11 -2.26
CA LEU A 28 2.39 -6.59 -0.91
C LEU A 28 3.56 -5.60 -0.82
N LEU A 29 4.52 -5.66 -1.74
CA LEU A 29 5.69 -4.76 -1.76
C LEU A 29 5.50 -3.55 -2.69
N THR A 30 4.66 -3.64 -3.73
CA THR A 30 4.51 -2.60 -4.77
C THR A 30 3.23 -1.80 -4.67
N GLY A 31 2.11 -2.45 -4.35
CA GLY A 31 0.77 -1.85 -4.42
C GLY A 31 0.17 -1.72 -5.81
N SER A 32 0.80 -2.26 -6.84
CA SER A 32 0.29 -2.25 -8.22
C SER A 32 0.35 -3.66 -8.80
N PRO A 33 -0.76 -4.18 -9.39
CA PRO A 33 -0.77 -5.47 -10.05
C PRO A 33 0.23 -5.56 -11.20
N ASP A 34 0.35 -4.48 -11.99
CA ASP A 34 1.26 -4.41 -13.14
C ASP A 34 2.71 -4.39 -12.70
N ASP A 35 3.05 -3.50 -11.74
CA ASP A 35 4.42 -3.45 -11.19
C ASP A 35 4.82 -4.77 -10.53
N ALA A 36 3.85 -5.47 -9.91
CA ALA A 36 4.09 -6.76 -9.29
C ALA A 36 4.40 -7.85 -10.32
N ALA A 37 3.64 -7.92 -11.42
CA ALA A 37 3.88 -8.88 -12.50
C ALA A 37 5.26 -8.66 -13.13
N ASP A 38 5.59 -7.40 -13.42
CA ASP A 38 6.90 -7.02 -13.96
C ASP A 38 8.03 -7.38 -13.00
N LEU A 39 7.87 -7.11 -11.70
CA LEU A 39 8.87 -7.46 -10.69
C LEU A 39 9.11 -8.96 -10.55
N VAL A 40 8.05 -9.77 -10.62
CA VAL A 40 8.17 -11.23 -10.59
C VAL A 40 8.91 -11.72 -11.83
N GLN A 41 8.55 -11.20 -13.01
CA GLN A 41 9.23 -11.55 -14.26
C GLN A 41 10.72 -11.20 -14.21
N ASP A 42 11.05 -9.98 -13.81
CA ASP A 42 12.43 -9.51 -13.64
C ASP A 42 13.21 -10.39 -12.65
N ALA A 43 12.59 -10.76 -11.53
CA ALA A 43 13.19 -11.59 -10.51
C ALA A 43 13.47 -13.02 -10.99
N LEU A 44 12.55 -13.62 -11.75
CA LEU A 44 12.74 -14.93 -12.38
C LEU A 44 13.90 -14.88 -13.38
N VAL A 45 13.91 -13.89 -14.29
CA VAL A 45 14.97 -13.72 -15.29
C VAL A 45 16.33 -13.54 -14.63
N ARG A 46 16.43 -12.71 -13.59
CA ARG A 46 17.70 -12.48 -12.88
C ARG A 46 18.19 -13.73 -12.15
N THR A 47 17.27 -14.45 -11.49
CA THR A 47 17.59 -15.67 -10.73
C THR A 47 18.13 -16.74 -11.68
N PHE A 48 17.33 -17.14 -12.68
CA PHE A 48 17.68 -18.25 -13.56
C PHE A 48 18.68 -17.87 -14.68
N GLY A 49 18.82 -16.58 -14.99
CA GLY A 49 19.87 -16.09 -15.87
C GLY A 49 21.28 -16.24 -15.28
N ARG A 50 21.41 -16.11 -13.94
CA ARG A 50 22.67 -16.31 -13.20
C ARG A 50 22.87 -17.74 -12.74
N LEU A 51 21.79 -18.40 -12.32
CA LEU A 51 21.82 -19.70 -11.66
C LEU A 51 21.32 -20.78 -12.62
N ARG A 52 22.20 -21.22 -13.53
CA ARG A 52 21.79 -22.14 -14.61
C ARG A 52 21.67 -23.61 -14.21
N ASN A 53 22.08 -24.04 -13.01
CA ASN A 53 22.01 -25.45 -12.58
C ASN A 53 21.94 -25.59 -11.04
N GLY A 54 21.35 -26.70 -10.57
CA GLY A 54 21.54 -27.20 -9.20
C GLY A 54 20.56 -26.73 -8.12
N PHE A 55 19.41 -26.17 -8.50
CA PHE A 55 18.40 -25.70 -7.54
C PHE A 55 17.19 -26.63 -7.49
N SER A 56 16.67 -26.85 -6.29
CA SER A 56 15.29 -27.32 -6.10
C SER A 56 14.32 -26.16 -6.23
N VAL A 57 13.03 -26.45 -6.40
CA VAL A 57 11.96 -25.44 -6.47
C VAL A 57 11.96 -24.53 -5.23
N GLU A 58 12.15 -25.11 -4.03
CA GLU A 58 12.15 -24.35 -2.77
C GLU A 58 13.33 -23.38 -2.69
N SER A 59 14.53 -23.86 -3.07
CA SER A 59 15.71 -23.01 -3.09
C SER A 59 15.56 -21.88 -4.11
N ALA A 60 15.03 -22.17 -5.30
CA ALA A 60 14.78 -21.18 -6.33
C ALA A 60 13.75 -20.14 -5.87
N GLU A 61 12.67 -20.56 -5.19
CA GLU A 61 11.67 -19.66 -4.63
C GLU A 61 12.31 -18.63 -3.67
N ALA A 62 13.20 -19.08 -2.79
CA ALA A 62 13.89 -18.19 -1.85
C ALA A 62 14.74 -17.13 -2.58
N TYR A 63 15.47 -17.51 -3.64
CA TYR A 63 16.21 -16.56 -4.47
C TYR A 63 15.29 -15.57 -5.19
N VAL A 64 14.17 -16.05 -5.74
CA VAL A 64 13.19 -15.20 -6.43
C VAL A 64 12.55 -14.22 -5.47
N ARG A 65 12.08 -14.64 -4.28
CA ARG A 65 11.53 -13.74 -3.26
C ARG A 65 12.53 -12.66 -2.88
N ARG A 66 13.80 -13.02 -2.70
CA ARG A 66 14.86 -12.05 -2.40
C ARG A 66 15.12 -11.08 -3.57
N ALA A 67 15.08 -11.57 -4.81
CA ALA A 67 15.20 -10.71 -5.98
C ALA A 67 14.01 -9.73 -6.10
N ILE A 68 12.78 -10.19 -5.85
CA ILE A 68 11.57 -9.34 -5.79
C ILE A 68 11.74 -8.26 -4.73
N LEU A 69 12.14 -8.63 -3.50
CA LEU A 69 12.34 -7.70 -2.41
C LEU A 69 13.34 -6.59 -2.77
N ASN A 70 14.51 -6.96 -3.25
CA ASN A 70 15.55 -6.00 -3.62
C ASN A 70 15.07 -5.06 -4.74
N ALA A 71 14.43 -5.62 -5.77
CA ALA A 71 13.93 -4.84 -6.88
C ALA A 71 12.77 -3.91 -6.46
N SER A 72 11.93 -4.31 -5.50
CA SER A 72 10.88 -3.46 -4.94
C SER A 72 11.44 -2.26 -4.16
N LEU A 73 12.55 -2.43 -3.44
CA LEU A 73 13.22 -1.35 -2.71
C LEU A 73 13.85 -0.34 -3.68
N ASP A 74 14.42 -0.80 -4.78
CA ASP A 74 14.98 0.06 -5.83
C ASP A 74 13.90 0.77 -6.65
N HIS A 75 12.79 0.09 -6.95
CA HIS A 75 11.63 0.70 -7.59
C HIS A 75 10.99 1.76 -6.68
N GLY A 76 10.73 1.43 -5.41
CA GLY A 76 10.16 2.36 -4.44
C GLY A 76 11.01 3.61 -4.21
N ARG A 77 12.35 3.49 -4.26
CA ARG A 77 13.26 4.65 -4.26
C ARG A 77 13.02 5.57 -5.45
N ARG A 78 12.93 5.01 -6.67
CA ARG A 78 12.66 5.78 -7.90
C ARG A 78 11.29 6.45 -7.87
N VAL A 79 10.24 5.72 -7.49
CA VAL A 79 8.87 6.27 -7.39
C VAL A 79 8.78 7.34 -6.30
N THR A 80 9.42 7.17 -5.15
CA THR A 80 9.43 8.20 -4.08
C THR A 80 10.12 9.48 -4.57
N LEU A 81 11.21 9.35 -5.33
CA LEU A 81 11.87 10.50 -5.96
C LEU A 81 10.97 11.15 -7.02
N TRP A 82 10.27 10.36 -7.83
CA TRP A 82 9.37 10.87 -8.87
C TRP A 82 8.10 11.51 -8.29
N ARG A 83 7.48 10.95 -7.25
CA ARG A 83 6.32 11.57 -6.55
C ARG A 83 6.67 12.90 -5.88
N ARG A 84 7.93 13.09 -5.45
CA ARG A 84 8.42 14.40 -4.98
C ARG A 84 8.51 15.44 -6.10
N ILE A 85 8.56 15.01 -7.35
CA ILE A 85 8.74 15.86 -8.54
C ILE A 85 7.41 16.02 -9.32
N ALA A 86 6.52 15.02 -9.29
CA ALA A 86 5.23 14.99 -9.97
C ALA A 86 4.18 14.20 -9.14
N PRO A 87 3.36 14.86 -8.31
CA PRO A 87 2.52 14.19 -7.30
C PRO A 87 1.28 13.42 -7.79
N ALA A 88 0.90 13.48 -9.07
CA ALA A 88 -0.51 13.38 -9.46
C ALA A 88 -1.02 12.06 -10.08
N GLN A 89 -0.33 10.91 -10.00
CA GLN A 89 -0.75 9.71 -10.75
C GLN A 89 -0.58 8.37 -10.03
N TYR A 90 -1.07 8.23 -8.79
CA TYR A 90 -1.13 6.91 -8.15
C TYR A 90 -2.57 6.58 -7.76
N GLN A 91 -3.14 5.60 -8.44
CA GLN A 91 -4.46 5.04 -8.18
C GLN A 91 -4.25 3.53 -7.98
N PRO A 92 -4.53 2.97 -6.79
CA PRO A 92 -4.47 1.53 -6.58
C PRO A 92 -5.56 0.85 -7.42
N ASP A 93 -5.22 -0.20 -8.16
CA ASP A 93 -6.21 -1.01 -8.87
C ASP A 93 -6.86 -2.05 -7.93
N GLU A 94 -8.18 -2.22 -8.07
CA GLU A 94 -9.02 -3.11 -7.27
C GLU A 94 -8.72 -4.60 -7.46
N LEU A 95 -8.91 -5.39 -6.38
CA LEU A 95 -8.83 -6.85 -6.37
C LEU A 95 -10.16 -7.48 -6.86
N PRO A 96 -10.14 -8.66 -7.52
CA PRO A 96 -11.37 -9.41 -7.84
C PRO A 96 -12.04 -10.01 -6.57
N PRO A 97 -13.38 -10.20 -6.57
CA PRO A 97 -14.20 -10.25 -5.35
C PRO A 97 -14.38 -11.65 -4.70
N ALA A 98 -14.54 -11.65 -3.36
CA ALA A 98 -14.90 -12.74 -2.42
C ALA A 98 -15.09 -12.21 -0.96
N ASP A 99 -16.33 -11.92 -0.58
CA ASP A 99 -16.94 -11.65 0.75
C ASP A 99 -16.09 -11.46 2.03
N GLY A 100 -16.34 -10.34 2.74
CA GLY A 100 -16.12 -10.07 4.19
C GLY A 100 -14.67 -10.05 4.71
N ALA A 101 -13.88 -11.06 4.35
CA ALA A 101 -12.43 -11.07 4.54
C ALA A 101 -11.71 -10.12 3.58
N ILE A 102 -12.41 -9.58 2.57
CA ILE A 102 -11.87 -8.64 1.59
C ILE A 102 -11.77 -7.23 2.14
N GLU A 103 -12.76 -6.71 2.86
CA GLU A 103 -12.72 -5.33 3.38
C GLU A 103 -11.48 -5.16 4.26
N LEU A 104 -11.30 -6.05 5.24
CA LEU A 104 -10.09 -6.07 6.07
C LEU A 104 -8.79 -6.28 5.28
N ARG A 105 -8.82 -7.01 4.15
CA ARG A 105 -7.63 -7.24 3.31
C ARG A 105 -7.32 -6.07 2.37
N LEU A 106 -8.34 -5.37 1.87
CA LEU A 106 -8.23 -4.13 1.10
C LEU A 106 -7.68 -3.04 2.00
N ASP A 107 -8.25 -2.86 3.18
CA ASP A 107 -7.79 -1.87 4.18
C ASP A 107 -6.31 -2.11 4.51
N VAL A 108 -5.93 -3.35 4.85
CA VAL A 108 -4.52 -3.67 5.14
C VAL A 108 -3.61 -3.42 3.94
N HIS A 109 -4.06 -3.72 2.72
CA HIS A 109 -3.25 -3.51 1.52
C HIS A 109 -3.04 -2.02 1.24
N GLU A 110 -4.11 -1.22 1.29
CA GLU A 110 -4.08 0.23 1.10
C GLU A 110 -3.20 0.88 2.16
N GLU A 111 -3.31 0.45 3.42
CA GLU A 111 -2.49 0.94 4.51
C GLU A 111 -1.00 0.64 4.32
N LEU A 112 -0.67 -0.56 3.84
CA LEU A 112 0.71 -0.87 3.49
C LEU A 112 1.26 0.07 2.41
N GLN A 113 0.44 0.56 1.48
CA GLN A 113 0.90 1.48 0.43
C GLN A 113 1.17 2.90 0.94
N LYS A 114 0.59 3.29 2.09
CA LYS A 114 0.91 4.57 2.75
C LYS A 114 2.28 4.56 3.45
N LEU A 115 2.86 3.38 3.66
CA LEU A 115 4.17 3.22 4.28
C LEU A 115 5.32 3.54 3.31
N THR A 116 6.46 3.91 3.88
CA THR A 116 7.70 3.97 3.10
C THR A 116 8.11 2.57 2.63
N PRO A 117 8.85 2.44 1.51
CA PRO A 117 9.26 1.13 1.00
C PRO A 117 10.00 0.26 2.03
N ARG A 118 10.77 0.87 2.94
CA ARG A 118 11.49 0.12 3.99
C ARG A 118 10.61 -0.32 5.15
N GLU A 119 9.65 0.50 5.57
CA GLU A 119 8.67 0.10 6.58
C GLU A 119 7.84 -1.08 6.09
N ARG A 120 7.33 -0.98 4.85
CA ARG A 120 6.57 -2.05 4.20
C ARG A 120 7.39 -3.33 4.06
N ALA A 121 8.62 -3.24 3.55
CA ALA A 121 9.51 -4.39 3.44
C ALA A 121 9.76 -5.08 4.79
N CYS A 122 10.03 -4.32 5.85
CA CYS A 122 10.21 -4.88 7.20
C CYS A 122 8.96 -5.62 7.69
N LEU A 123 7.76 -5.05 7.49
CA LEU A 123 6.51 -5.69 7.88
C LEU A 123 6.24 -6.97 7.08
N VAL A 124 6.42 -6.93 5.75
CA VAL A 124 6.23 -8.11 4.89
C VAL A 124 7.20 -9.22 5.32
N LEU A 125 8.48 -8.92 5.52
CA LEU A 125 9.44 -9.92 5.98
C LEU A 125 9.08 -10.48 7.38
N ARG A 126 8.58 -9.63 8.28
CA ARG A 126 8.23 -10.05 9.64
C ARG A 126 6.97 -10.91 9.70
N TYR A 127 5.93 -10.55 8.95
CA TYR A 127 4.60 -11.14 9.10
C TYR A 127 4.22 -12.11 7.98
N TYR A 128 4.79 -11.95 6.79
CA TYR A 128 4.57 -12.86 5.66
C TYR A 128 5.63 -13.95 5.57
N ASP A 129 6.91 -13.59 5.78
CA ASP A 129 8.04 -14.55 5.74
C ASP A 129 8.44 -15.07 7.13
N ASP A 130 7.75 -14.64 8.21
CA ASP A 130 8.01 -14.95 9.62
C ASP A 130 9.48 -14.80 10.08
N LEU A 131 10.21 -13.86 9.46
CA LEU A 131 11.61 -13.63 9.79
C LEU A 131 11.77 -12.91 11.12
N LYS A 132 12.80 -13.28 11.87
CA LYS A 132 13.20 -12.56 13.08
C LYS A 132 13.92 -11.26 12.72
N VAL A 133 13.97 -10.34 13.67
CA VAL A 133 14.59 -9.01 13.50
C VAL A 133 16.01 -9.09 12.94
N ASP A 134 16.82 -10.04 13.41
CA ASP A 134 18.21 -10.19 12.97
C ASP A 134 18.32 -10.75 11.55
N ASP A 135 17.41 -11.66 11.17
CA ASP A 135 17.33 -12.19 9.80
C ASP A 135 16.85 -11.12 8.80
N ILE A 136 15.92 -10.26 9.24
CA ILE A 136 15.49 -9.08 8.47
C ILE A 136 16.65 -8.11 8.29
N ALA A 137 17.40 -7.84 9.36
CA ALA A 137 18.57 -6.96 9.34
C ALA A 137 19.62 -7.45 8.33
N ALA A 138 19.96 -8.74 8.39
CA ALA A 138 20.85 -9.40 7.42
C ALA A 138 20.28 -9.39 6.00
N THR A 139 18.95 -9.49 5.86
CA THR A 139 18.28 -9.50 4.56
C THR A 139 18.32 -8.14 3.86
N LEU A 140 18.06 -7.08 4.62
CA LEU A 140 17.99 -5.71 4.12
C LEU A 140 19.34 -4.97 4.16
N GLY A 141 20.36 -5.53 4.81
CA GLY A 141 21.66 -4.89 4.99
C GLY A 141 21.60 -3.65 5.89
N ILE A 142 20.79 -3.69 6.94
CA ILE A 142 20.60 -2.59 7.92
C ILE A 142 20.77 -3.11 9.35
N SER A 143 20.85 -2.22 10.34
CA SER A 143 20.98 -2.64 11.74
C SER A 143 19.67 -3.16 12.31
N SER A 144 19.73 -4.09 13.28
CA SER A 144 18.55 -4.58 14.02
C SER A 144 17.78 -3.44 14.70
N GLY A 145 18.47 -2.38 15.13
CA GLY A 145 17.85 -1.16 15.66
C GLY A 145 17.02 -0.41 14.61
N ALA A 146 17.54 -0.29 13.37
CA ALA A 146 16.79 0.29 12.26
C ALA A 146 15.56 -0.56 11.90
N VAL A 147 15.68 -1.89 11.90
CA VAL A 147 14.55 -2.81 11.69
C VAL A 147 13.45 -2.56 12.73
N LYS A 148 13.80 -2.57 14.03
CA LYS A 148 12.84 -2.32 15.12
C LYS A 148 12.14 -0.97 14.96
N ARG A 149 12.89 0.07 14.60
CA ARG A 149 12.33 1.41 14.33
C ARG A 149 11.35 1.37 13.16
N TYR A 150 11.72 0.78 12.02
CA TYR A 150 10.82 0.67 10.87
C TYR A 150 9.56 -0.16 11.16
N LEU A 151 9.68 -1.24 11.94
CA LEU A 151 8.53 -2.03 12.37
C LEU A 151 7.60 -1.21 13.27
N SER A 152 8.17 -0.49 14.25
CA SER A 152 7.40 0.39 15.14
C SER A 152 6.69 1.51 14.36
N ASP A 153 7.43 2.22 13.50
CA ASP A 153 6.89 3.30 12.68
C ASP A 153 5.79 2.79 11.74
N GLY A 154 6.00 1.63 11.12
CA GLY A 154 5.03 0.99 10.22
C GLY A 154 3.75 0.56 10.94
N LEU A 155 3.87 -0.15 12.07
CA LEU A 155 2.71 -0.56 12.87
C LEU A 155 1.92 0.63 13.42
N ALA A 156 2.61 1.68 13.87
CA ALA A 156 1.95 2.89 14.35
C ALA A 156 1.12 3.57 13.25
N LYS A 157 1.65 3.65 12.02
CA LYS A 157 0.94 4.19 10.87
C LYS A 157 -0.29 3.36 10.50
N MET A 158 -0.15 2.03 10.45
CA MET A 158 -1.27 1.13 10.18
C MET A 158 -2.35 1.19 11.27
N ALA A 159 -1.94 1.28 12.54
CA ALA A 159 -2.88 1.35 13.66
C ALA A 159 -3.70 2.65 13.68
N ILE A 160 -3.09 3.79 13.30
CA ILE A 160 -3.80 5.08 13.20
C ILE A 160 -4.87 5.01 12.11
N ALA A 161 -4.52 4.50 10.94
CA ALA A 161 -5.45 4.49 9.83
C ALA A 161 -6.62 3.50 10.01
N LEU A 162 -6.35 2.31 10.56
CA LEU A 162 -7.40 1.36 10.91
C LEU A 162 -8.34 1.86 12.02
N ALA A 163 -7.86 2.77 12.89
CA ALA A 163 -8.71 3.42 13.89
C ALA A 163 -9.57 4.55 13.28
N ASP A 164 -9.04 5.27 12.28
CA ASP A 164 -9.77 6.32 11.58
C ASP A 164 -10.90 5.75 10.69
N ASP A 165 -10.69 4.60 10.04
CA ASP A 165 -11.68 3.94 9.18
C ASP A 165 -12.83 3.30 9.99
N GLY A 166 -12.53 2.68 11.14
CA GLY A 166 -13.54 2.13 12.05
C GLY A 166 -14.45 3.17 12.72
N THR A 167 -14.09 4.46 12.66
CA THR A 167 -14.89 5.55 13.24
C THR A 167 -15.92 6.11 12.23
N ALA A 168 -15.75 5.83 10.93
CA ALA A 168 -16.65 6.32 9.88
C ALA A 168 -17.93 5.47 9.71
N GLU A 169 -17.89 4.18 10.02
CA GLU A 169 -19.03 3.25 9.85
C GLU A 169 -20.07 3.30 11.00
N GLY A 170 -19.79 4.00 12.10
CA GLY A 170 -20.67 4.05 13.28
C GLY A 170 -21.84 5.05 13.23
N ARG A 171 -22.12 5.74 12.11
CA ARG A 171 -23.12 6.85 12.07
C ARG A 171 -24.40 6.61 11.27
N LEU A 172 -24.77 5.39 10.89
CA LEU A 172 -26.04 5.14 10.20
C LEU A 172 -26.97 4.11 10.90
N GLY A 173 -27.76 4.63 11.87
CA GLY A 173 -29.15 4.22 12.20
C GLY A 173 -29.38 2.89 12.96
N PRO A 174 -30.49 2.75 13.73
CA PRO A 174 -31.82 3.19 13.29
C PRO A 174 -32.72 3.88 14.35
N GLY A 175 -33.66 4.72 13.89
CA GLY A 175 -35.02 4.75 14.44
C GLY A 175 -35.44 5.92 15.35
N GLY A 176 -36.13 6.90 14.76
CA GLY A 176 -37.43 7.37 15.25
C GLY A 176 -37.47 8.49 16.30
N ALA A 177 -37.78 9.71 15.86
CA ALA A 177 -38.90 10.52 16.36
C ALA A 177 -38.91 11.89 15.69
N ARG A 178 -39.91 12.13 14.84
CA ARG A 178 -40.36 13.49 14.51
C ARG A 178 -41.40 13.91 15.57
N PRO A 179 -41.27 15.11 16.14
CA PRO A 179 -42.42 15.98 16.34
C PRO A 179 -42.13 17.28 15.57
N GLY A 180 -43.06 17.94 14.88
CA GLY A 180 -44.45 18.17 15.15
C GLY A 180 -44.68 19.61 14.68
N THR A 181 -45.61 19.79 13.75
CA THR A 181 -45.99 21.07 13.14
C THR A 181 -46.53 22.06 14.17
N GLY A 182 -46.06 23.32 14.13
CA GLY A 182 -46.55 24.41 14.97
C GLY A 182 -46.33 25.79 14.31
N THR A 183 -47.29 26.18 13.48
CA THR A 183 -47.75 27.52 13.11
C THR A 183 -47.17 28.76 13.85
N THR A 184 -46.52 29.67 13.08
CA THR A 184 -46.71 31.15 12.92
C THR A 184 -46.91 32.04 14.20
N PRO A 185 -46.34 33.26 14.34
CA PRO A 185 -46.24 34.29 13.29
C PRO A 185 -44.94 35.09 13.11
N LEU A 186 -44.82 35.57 11.88
CA LEU A 186 -44.00 36.70 11.46
C LEU A 186 -44.29 37.96 12.29
N ARG A 187 -43.22 38.64 12.71
CA ARG A 187 -43.25 40.05 13.11
C ARG A 187 -42.13 40.83 12.40
N ARG A 188 -42.47 41.51 11.31
CA ARG A 188 -41.88 42.81 10.90
C ARG A 188 -42.77 43.92 11.48
N PRO A 189 -42.41 45.23 11.50
CA PRO A 189 -41.29 45.92 10.85
C PRO A 189 -40.49 46.81 11.85
N ALA A 190 -39.34 47.41 11.50
CA ALA A 190 -39.24 48.79 10.98
C ALA A 190 -37.75 49.05 10.64
N SER A 191 -37.43 49.34 9.38
CA SER A 191 -37.19 50.69 8.84
C SER A 191 -35.70 51.02 8.79
N ALA A 192 -35.17 50.96 7.57
CA ALA A 192 -33.96 51.67 7.17
C ALA A 192 -34.18 53.18 7.26
N PRO A 193 -33.10 53.96 7.35
CA PRO A 193 -32.87 54.93 6.29
C PRO A 193 -31.44 54.88 5.76
N ASP A 194 -31.32 54.82 4.43
CA ASP A 194 -30.21 55.39 3.65
C ASP A 194 -30.63 56.83 3.21
N PRO A 195 -29.80 57.66 2.58
CA PRO A 195 -28.34 57.90 2.70
C PRO A 195 -28.00 59.43 2.68
N LYS A 196 -26.76 59.82 3.04
CA LYS A 196 -26.09 61.08 2.60
C LYS A 196 -24.57 60.78 2.57
N GLU A 197 -23.93 60.69 1.41
CA GLU A 197 -23.42 61.78 0.56
C GLU A 197 -22.29 62.58 1.23
N GLY A 198 -21.09 62.51 0.63
CA GLY A 198 -20.00 63.46 0.79
C GLY A 198 -18.88 63.05 1.75
N ASP A 199 -17.69 62.73 1.25
CA ASP A 199 -16.72 63.79 0.94
C ASP A 199 -15.46 63.24 0.25
N ARG A 200 -15.01 63.99 -0.75
CA ARG A 200 -13.71 63.89 -1.39
C ARG A 200 -12.72 64.73 -0.60
N ALA A 201 -11.66 64.14 -0.06
CA ALA A 201 -10.37 64.83 0.11
C ALA A 201 -9.28 63.77 0.29
N ARG A 202 -8.34 63.58 -0.66
CA ARG A 202 -7.12 64.38 -0.89
C ARG A 202 -6.20 64.51 0.33
N ARG A 203 -4.92 64.25 0.04
CA ARG A 203 -3.67 64.47 0.82
C ARG A 203 -3.27 63.24 1.64
N SER A 204 -2.03 62.78 1.62
CA SER A 204 -0.80 63.19 0.91
C SER A 204 0.21 62.05 1.06
#